data_AF-A0A9E3BG21-F1
#
_entry.id   AF-A0A9E3BG21-F1
#
_cell.length_a   1.000
_cell.length_b   1.000
_cell.length_c   1.000
_cell.angle_alpha   90.00
_cell.angle_beta   90.00
_cell.angle_gamma   90.00
#
_symmetry.space_group_name_H-M   'P 1'
#
loop_
_entity.id
_entity.type
_entity.pdbx_description
1 polymer ?
#
loop_
_entity_poly.entity_id
_entity_poly.type
_entity_poly.pdbx_seq_one_letter_code
_entity_poly.pdbx_strand_id
1 'polypeptide(L)'
;MAEHAKASGSLPLSRKPQDAARMRPQAIIGSRAPSAASVLTRRPAPPAEIAQARVFERLLQAERAELQKLAHRIAGDKYQQPDSEESQPSGDLTQIRARMDEVHGLLQALQRRFPHSMLDGDRSLA
;
A
#
# COMPACT_ATOMS: atom_id res chain seq x y z
N MET A 1 -50.29 31.00 -20.58
CA MET A 1 -49.56 29.83 -21.11
C MET A 1 -49.35 28.85 -19.97
N ALA A 2 -49.70 27.58 -20.21
CA ALA A 2 -49.49 26.36 -19.41
C ALA A 2 -50.34 26.14 -18.15
N GLU A 3 -51.50 25.52 -18.36
CA GLU A 3 -52.13 24.55 -17.44
C GLU A 3 -51.25 23.29 -17.32
N HIS A 4 -51.27 22.61 -16.17
CA HIS A 4 -51.33 21.14 -16.12
C HIS A 4 -51.94 20.67 -14.79
N ALA A 5 -53.12 20.08 -14.91
CA ALA A 5 -53.78 19.27 -13.91
C ALA A 5 -53.02 17.95 -13.68
N LYS A 6 -53.09 17.40 -12.46
CA LYS A 6 -53.43 15.99 -12.21
C LYS A 6 -53.62 15.70 -10.72
N ALA A 7 -54.85 15.32 -10.41
CA ALA A 7 -55.26 14.67 -9.19
C ALA A 7 -54.54 13.32 -9.02
N SER A 8 -54.16 12.97 -7.79
CA SER A 8 -53.94 11.58 -7.38
C SER A 8 -54.85 11.29 -6.19
N GLY A 9 -55.89 10.50 -6.47
CA GLY A 9 -56.67 9.79 -5.46
C GLY A 9 -55.79 8.77 -4.73
N SER A 10 -56.03 8.56 -3.44
CA SER A 10 -57.05 7.63 -2.91
C SER A 10 -56.49 6.20 -2.75
N LEU A 11 -56.22 5.80 -1.51
CA LEU A 11 -56.99 4.79 -0.75
C LEU A 11 -56.14 4.15 0.37
N PRO A 12 -56.65 4.10 1.62
CA PRO A 12 -56.12 3.28 2.70
C PRO A 12 -56.88 1.95 2.74
N LEU A 13 -56.21 0.80 2.61
CA LEU A 13 -56.81 -0.48 2.99
C LEU A 13 -55.78 -1.47 3.54
N SER A 14 -55.95 -1.69 4.85
CA SER A 14 -55.64 -2.88 5.64
C SER A 14 -55.64 -4.21 4.86
N ARG A 15 -54.68 -5.09 5.17
CA ARG A 15 -54.96 -6.51 5.51
C ARG A 15 -53.74 -7.20 6.14
N LYS A 16 -54.03 -7.85 7.27
CA LYS A 16 -53.20 -8.71 8.12
C LYS A 16 -53.17 -10.16 7.54
N PRO A 17 -52.61 -11.15 8.26
CA PRO A 17 -51.48 -12.00 7.87
C PRO A 17 -51.89 -13.32 7.18
N GLN A 18 -50.96 -14.02 6.54
CA GLN A 18 -51.13 -15.43 6.23
C GLN A 18 -49.85 -16.23 6.49
N ASP A 19 -49.96 -17.03 7.55
CA ASP A 19 -49.14 -18.15 7.95
C ASP A 19 -49.42 -19.33 7.02
N ALA A 20 -48.38 -19.99 6.50
CA ALA A 20 -48.37 -21.43 6.19
C ALA A 20 -47.05 -21.85 5.52
N ALA A 21 -46.21 -22.49 6.33
CA ALA A 21 -45.63 -23.80 6.08
C ALA A 21 -44.71 -24.05 4.86
N ARG A 22 -43.59 -24.72 5.20
CA ARG A 22 -42.50 -25.30 4.38
C ARG A 22 -41.44 -24.25 4.03
N MET A 23 -40.25 -24.25 4.65
CA MET A 23 -39.37 -25.38 4.89
C MET A 23 -38.46 -25.15 6.12
N ARG A 24 -38.38 -26.14 6.99
CA ARG A 24 -37.16 -26.52 7.75
C ARG A 24 -36.79 -27.94 7.25
N PRO A 25 -35.59 -28.50 7.49
CA PRO A 25 -34.32 -27.97 8.03
C PRO A 25 -33.16 -28.24 7.01
N GLN A 26 -31.91 -27.82 7.16
CA GLN A 26 -30.88 -28.53 7.93
C GLN A 26 -29.52 -27.82 7.77
N ALA A 27 -28.72 -28.01 8.82
CA ALA A 27 -27.31 -27.69 8.98
C ALA A 27 -26.44 -27.89 7.73
N ILE A 28 -25.41 -27.06 7.61
CA ILE A 28 -24.02 -27.54 7.65
C ILE A 28 -23.20 -26.47 8.36
N ILE A 29 -22.68 -26.87 9.51
CA ILE A 29 -21.47 -26.33 10.11
C ILE A 29 -20.40 -26.44 9.04
N GLY A 30 -20.22 -25.37 8.28
CA GLY A 30 -19.12 -25.22 7.35
C GLY A 30 -17.89 -24.88 8.15
N SER A 31 -17.27 -25.90 8.73
CA SER A 31 -15.91 -25.88 9.22
C SER A 31 -15.04 -25.12 8.22
N ARG A 32 -14.67 -23.87 8.54
CA ARG A 32 -13.60 -23.20 7.82
C ARG A 32 -12.33 -23.96 8.18
N ALA A 33 -12.00 -24.94 7.36
CA ALA A 33 -10.73 -25.62 7.42
C ALA A 33 -9.62 -24.56 7.42
N PRO A 34 -8.57 -24.70 8.26
CA PRO A 34 -7.38 -23.90 8.10
C PRO A 34 -6.87 -24.18 6.70
N SER A 35 -6.91 -23.14 5.85
CA SER A 35 -6.32 -23.19 4.51
C SER A 35 -4.91 -23.70 4.71
N ALA A 36 -4.69 -24.93 4.26
CA ALA A 36 -3.41 -25.61 4.31
C ALA A 36 -2.34 -24.59 3.97
N ALA A 37 -1.30 -24.55 4.81
CA ALA A 37 -0.09 -23.83 4.53
C ALA A 37 0.29 -24.14 3.08
N SER A 38 -0.01 -23.21 2.18
CA SER A 38 0.57 -23.19 0.86
C SER A 38 2.05 -23.04 1.18
N VAL A 39 2.74 -24.17 1.17
CA VAL A 39 4.17 -24.22 0.89
C VAL A 39 4.25 -23.57 -0.47
N LEU A 40 4.36 -22.24 -0.47
CA LEU A 40 4.38 -21.42 -1.66
C LEU A 40 5.67 -21.80 -2.35
N THR A 41 5.60 -22.80 -3.22
CA THR A 41 6.57 -22.99 -4.29
C THR A 41 6.68 -21.62 -4.95
N ARG A 42 7.80 -20.95 -4.66
CA ARG A 42 8.06 -19.59 -5.06
C ARG A 42 8.16 -19.59 -6.57
N ARG A 43 7.04 -19.35 -7.25
CA ARG A 43 7.00 -19.28 -8.71
C ARG A 43 8.05 -18.24 -9.14
N PRO A 44 8.86 -18.53 -10.17
CA PRO A 44 9.74 -17.52 -10.75
C PRO A 44 8.93 -16.28 -11.11
N ALA A 45 9.42 -15.11 -10.70
CA ALA A 45 8.76 -13.86 -11.00
C ALA A 45 8.66 -13.65 -12.52
N PRO A 46 7.52 -13.20 -13.05
CA PRO A 46 7.39 -12.81 -14.45
C PRO A 46 8.46 -11.76 -14.84
N PRO A 47 9.00 -11.80 -16.08
CA PRO A 47 10.00 -10.83 -16.54
C PRO A 47 9.56 -9.37 -16.39
N ALA A 48 8.27 -9.09 -16.59
CA ALA A 48 7.71 -7.74 -16.41
C ALA A 48 7.81 -7.26 -14.95
N GLU A 49 7.54 -8.13 -13.97
CA GLU A 49 7.68 -7.79 -12.55
C GLU A 49 9.14 -7.56 -12.18
N ILE A 50 10.08 -8.31 -12.76
CA ILE A 50 11.52 -8.10 -12.57
C ILE A 50 11.94 -6.74 -13.15
N ALA A 51 11.47 -6.39 -14.34
CA ALA A 51 11.75 -5.09 -14.96
C ALA A 51 11.20 -3.94 -14.11
N GLN A 52 9.97 -4.07 -13.60
CA GLN A 52 9.38 -3.09 -12.67
C GLN A 52 10.19 -2.96 -11.38
N ALA A 53 10.59 -4.09 -10.78
CA ALA A 53 11.42 -4.10 -9.58
C ALA A 53 12.74 -3.34 -9.78
N ARG A 54 13.38 -3.48 -10.94
CA ARG A 54 14.60 -2.72 -11.29
C ARG A 54 14.35 -1.21 -11.38
N VAL A 55 13.20 -0.79 -11.92
CA VAL A 55 12.83 0.63 -11.98
C VAL A 55 12.63 1.21 -10.58
N PHE A 56 11.87 0.50 -9.74
CA PHE A 56 11.65 0.91 -8.35
C PHE A 56 12.95 0.95 -7.55
N GLU A 57 13.83 -0.02 -7.76
CA GLU A 57 15.14 -0.05 -7.12
C GLU A 57 15.96 1.21 -7.44
N ARG A 58 16.07 1.58 -8.72
CA ARG A 58 16.79 2.81 -9.12
C ARG A 58 16.19 4.07 -8.50
N LEU A 59 14.86 4.14 -8.44
CA LEU A 59 14.15 5.26 -7.83
C LEU A 59 14.44 5.36 -6.32
N LEU A 60 14.39 4.23 -5.60
CA LEU A 60 14.69 4.17 -4.17
C LEU A 60 16.17 4.49 -3.87
N GLN A 61 17.09 4.09 -4.75
CA GLN A 61 18.50 4.46 -4.64
C GLN A 61 18.72 5.97 -4.83
N ALA A 62 18.03 6.58 -5.80
CA ALA A 62 18.07 8.03 -6.00
C ALA A 62 17.50 8.80 -4.80
N GLU A 63 16.35 8.37 -4.29
CA GLU A 63 15.74 8.95 -3.07
C GLU A 63 16.71 8.87 -1.89
N ARG A 64 17.35 7.71 -1.67
CA ARG A 64 18.35 7.56 -0.59
C ARG A 64 19.49 8.57 -0.73
N ALA A 65 20.01 8.77 -1.94
CA ALA A 65 21.09 9.73 -2.17
C ALA A 65 20.66 11.18 -1.89
N GLU A 66 19.44 11.56 -2.29
CA GLU A 66 18.90 12.89 -2.00
C GLU A 66 18.64 13.11 -0.50
N LEU A 67 18.12 12.10 0.21
CA LEU A 67 17.93 12.16 1.66
C LEU A 67 19.26 12.30 2.40
N GLN A 68 20.32 11.62 1.95
CA GLN A 68 21.67 11.79 2.50
C GLN A 68 22.18 13.21 2.30
N LYS A 69 22.06 13.77 1.10
CA LYS A 69 22.44 15.17 0.83
C LYS A 69 21.64 16.16 1.69
N LEU A 70 20.34 15.92 1.88
CA LEU A 70 19.50 16.76 2.72
C LEU A 70 19.92 16.69 4.19
N ALA A 71 20.17 15.48 4.71
CA ALA A 71 20.67 15.29 6.07
C ALA A 71 22.00 16.02 6.30
N HIS A 72 22.92 15.96 5.33
CA HIS A 72 24.20 16.67 5.40
C HIS A 72 24.03 18.20 5.40
N ARG A 73 23.11 18.74 4.59
CA ARG A 73 22.80 20.18 4.58
C ARG A 73 22.26 20.65 5.93
N ILE A 74 21.23 19.99 6.44
CA ILE A 74 20.63 20.34 7.75
C ILE A 74 21.64 20.18 8.88
N ALA A 75 22.50 19.16 8.83
CA ALA A 75 23.57 19.00 9.81
C ALA A 75 24.63 20.11 9.70
N GLY A 76 24.97 20.56 8.49
CA GLY A 76 25.91 21.65 8.24
C GLY A 76 25.40 23.01 8.72
N ASP A 77 24.14 23.32 8.44
CA ASP A 77 23.49 24.59 8.84
C ASP A 77 23.46 24.76 10.37
N LYS A 78 23.33 23.66 11.12
CA LYS A 78 23.38 23.66 12.60
C LYS A 78 24.69 24.17 13.18
N TYR A 79 25.81 24.04 12.47
CA TYR A 79 27.11 24.53 12.96
C TYR A 79 27.33 26.03 12.68
N GLN A 80 26.49 26.64 11.83
CA GLN A 80 26.66 28.04 11.40
C GLN A 80 25.80 29.04 12.19
N GLN A 81 24.76 28.59 12.90
CA GLN A 81 23.80 29.48 13.57
C GLN A 81 23.66 29.14 15.07
N PRO A 82 24.51 29.72 15.95
CA PRO A 82 24.46 29.43 17.39
C PRO A 82 23.35 30.18 18.17
N ASP A 83 22.74 31.24 17.62
CA ASP A 83 21.90 32.17 18.42
C ASP A 83 20.48 32.41 17.85
N SER A 84 19.81 31.40 17.31
CA SER A 84 18.40 31.53 16.93
C SER A 84 17.57 30.42 17.57
N GLU A 85 17.17 30.69 18.80
CA GLU A 85 16.09 30.06 19.55
C GLU A 85 14.77 30.18 18.77
N GLU A 86 14.53 29.27 17.82
CA GLU A 86 13.17 28.93 17.36
C GLU A 86 13.22 27.59 16.58
N SER A 87 13.21 26.50 17.35
CA SER A 87 12.34 25.33 17.14
C SER A 87 12.07 24.86 15.71
N GLN A 88 12.93 23.98 15.16
CA GLN A 88 12.55 22.66 14.56
C GLN A 88 13.64 21.83 13.84
N PRO A 89 14.96 22.13 13.86
CA PRO A 89 15.90 21.35 13.04
C PRO A 89 16.21 19.94 13.60
N SER A 90 15.76 19.62 14.81
CA SER A 90 15.85 18.26 15.39
C SER A 90 14.77 17.32 14.84
N GLY A 91 13.55 17.85 14.64
CA GLY A 91 12.43 17.09 14.07
C GLY A 91 12.71 16.67 12.64
N ASP A 92 13.21 17.59 11.82
CA ASP A 92 13.48 17.35 10.40
C ASP A 92 14.56 16.29 10.19
N LEU A 93 15.65 16.34 10.97
CA LEU A 93 16.69 15.32 10.90
C LEU A 93 16.18 13.93 11.34
N THR A 94 15.31 13.90 12.35
CA THR A 94 14.67 12.65 12.82
C THR A 94 13.74 12.09 11.75
N GLN A 95 12.96 12.93 11.09
CA GLN A 95 12.08 12.54 9.99
C GLN A 95 12.87 12.02 8.77
N ILE A 96 13.99 12.67 8.42
CA ILE A 96 14.86 12.22 7.33
C ILE A 96 15.44 10.84 7.66
N ARG A 97 15.88 10.61 8.90
CA ARG A 97 16.37 9.29 9.33
C ARG A 97 15.27 8.22 9.21
N ALA A 98 14.06 8.50 9.70
CA ALA A 98 12.94 7.58 9.55
C ALA A 98 12.63 7.25 8.08
N ARG A 99 12.65 8.26 7.20
CA ARG A 99 12.47 8.09 5.76
C ARG A 99 13.59 7.24 5.14
N MET A 100 14.84 7.41 5.58
CA MET A 100 15.96 6.58 5.14
C MET A 100 15.79 5.11 5.56
N ASP A 101 15.31 4.86 6.79
CA ASP A 101 15.03 3.50 7.29
C ASP A 101 13.90 2.83 6.50
N GLU A 102 12.84 3.58 6.14
CA GLU A 102 11.77 3.10 5.26
C GLU A 102 12.31 2.70 3.88
N VAL A 103 13.09 3.58 3.23
CA VAL A 103 13.71 3.30 1.92
C VAL A 103 14.60 2.06 2.00
N HIS A 104 15.37 1.90 3.08
CA HIS A 104 16.20 0.73 3.30
C HIS A 104 15.35 -0.55 3.45
N GLY A 105 14.25 -0.49 4.21
CA GLY A 105 13.30 -1.58 4.36
C GLY A 105 12.66 -2.00 3.03
N LEU A 106 12.28 -1.02 2.20
CA LEU A 106 11.71 -1.26 0.87
C LEU A 106 12.72 -1.92 -0.07
N LEU A 107 13.96 -1.43 -0.10
CA LEU A 107 15.05 -2.05 -0.87
C LEU A 107 15.28 -3.50 -0.43
N GLN A 108 15.34 -3.75 0.87
CA GLN A 108 15.53 -5.10 1.40
C GLN A 108 14.34 -6.02 1.06
N ALA A 109 13.11 -5.51 1.12
CA ALA A 109 11.92 -6.28 0.72
C ALA A 109 11.95 -6.61 -0.78
N LEU A 110 12.37 -5.67 -1.61
CA LEU A 110 12.51 -5.85 -3.06
C LEU A 110 13.58 -6.89 -3.39
N GLN A 111 14.76 -6.82 -2.76
CA GLN A 111 15.83 -7.81 -2.90
C GLN A 111 15.40 -9.21 -2.44
N ARG A 112 14.70 -9.30 -1.30
CA ARG A 112 14.16 -10.60 -0.83
C ARG A 112 13.24 -11.20 -1.87
N ARG A 113 12.33 -10.40 -2.46
CA ARG A 113 11.35 -10.86 -3.48
C ARG A 113 11.99 -11.18 -4.83
N PHE A 114 13.01 -10.43 -5.25
CA PHE A 114 13.66 -10.53 -6.55
C PHE A 114 15.19 -10.69 -6.41
N PRO A 115 15.69 -11.84 -5.90
CA PRO A 115 17.11 -12.04 -5.61
C PRO A 115 18.02 -12.01 -6.86
N HIS A 116 17.45 -12.16 -8.07
CA HIS A 116 18.18 -12.20 -9.34
C HIS A 116 18.08 -10.90 -10.15
N SER A 117 17.40 -9.85 -9.65
CA SER A 117 17.32 -8.58 -10.39
C SER A 117 18.66 -7.84 -10.48
N MET A 118 19.60 -8.14 -9.57
CA MET A 118 20.91 -7.48 -9.44
C MET A 118 22.02 -8.06 -10.32
N LEU A 119 21.87 -9.31 -10.80
CA LEU A 119 22.95 -10.06 -11.48
C LEU A 119 23.01 -9.86 -12.99
N ASP A 120 22.02 -9.20 -13.58
CA ASP A 120 21.77 -9.23 -15.03
C ASP A 120 22.28 -7.96 -15.75
N GLY A 121 22.92 -7.05 -15.03
CA GLY A 121 23.55 -5.85 -15.61
C GLY A 121 24.94 -6.10 -16.19
N ASP A 122 25.56 -7.26 -15.92
CA ASP A 122 27.00 -7.48 -16.12
C ASP A 122 27.34 -8.78 -16.87
N ARG A 123 26.36 -9.44 -17.52
CA ARG A 123 26.56 -10.75 -18.17
C ARG A 123 26.22 -10.84 -19.66
N SER A 124 25.97 -9.71 -20.32
CA SER A 124 25.65 -9.67 -21.76
C SER A 124 26.81 -9.23 -22.67
N LEU A 125 28.06 -9.42 -22.23
CA LEU A 125 29.25 -9.28 -23.07
C LEU A 125 30.13 -10.52 -22.90
N ALA A 126 29.83 -11.55 -23.70
CA ALA A 126 30.73 -12.65 -24.00
C ALA A 126 30.67 -12.91 -25.50
#